data_AF-A0A357WS66-F1
#
_entry.id   AF-A0A357WS66-F1
#
_cell.length_a   1.000
_cell.length_b   1.000
_cell.length_c   1.000
_cell.angle_alpha   90.00
_cell.angle_beta   90.00
_cell.angle_gamma   90.00
#
_symmetry.space_group_name_H-M   'P 1'
#
loop_
_entity.id
_entity.type
_entity.pdbx_description
1 polymer ?
#
loop_
_entity_poly.entity_id
_entity_poly.type
_entity_poly.pdbx_seq_one_letter_code
_entity_poly.pdbx_strand_id
1 'polypeptide(L)'
;AVEQYAIPIAPHLLYPQFMDEHDPDSRKLGLFFGRVLLGKCQELWVFGDTVSEGMSYEIRKAQKHNMLIRYFTEDCEVKTI
;
A
#
# COMPACT_ATOMS: atom_id res chain seq x y z
N ALA A 1 -3.15 -12.22 5.84
CA ALA A 1 -2.86 -11.11 6.78
C ALA A 1 -3.49 -11.35 8.15
N VAL A 2 -4.81 -11.50 8.24
CA VAL A 2 -5.52 -11.73 9.53
C VAL A 2 -5.03 -12.98 10.25
N GLU A 3 -4.82 -14.09 9.52
CA GLU A 3 -4.24 -15.33 10.06
C GLU A 3 -2.81 -15.16 10.60
N GLN A 4 -2.11 -14.10 10.19
CA GLN A 4 -0.78 -13.71 10.69
C GLN A 4 -0.87 -12.66 11.80
N TYR A 5 -2.05 -12.47 12.41
CA TYR A 5 -2.33 -11.47 13.45
C TYR A 5 -2.06 -10.01 13.01
N ALA A 6 -2.13 -9.73 11.71
CA ALA A 6 -1.99 -8.39 11.16
C ALA A 6 -3.35 -7.76 10.83
N ILE A 7 -3.42 -6.42 10.88
CA ILE A 7 -4.58 -5.64 10.42
C ILE A 7 -4.32 -5.19 8.97
N PRO A 8 -4.88 -5.85 7.94
CA PRO A 8 -4.65 -5.46 6.56
C PRO A 8 -5.40 -4.16 6.25
N ILE A 9 -4.71 -3.23 5.61
CA ILE A 9 -5.30 -1.98 5.13
C ILE A 9 -4.91 -1.80 3.66
N ALA A 10 -5.92 -1.74 2.79
CA ALA A 10 -5.78 -1.46 1.37
C ALA A 10 -6.50 -0.14 1.04
N PRO A 11 -5.81 1.02 1.06
CA PRO A 11 -6.43 2.32 0.83
C PRO A 11 -7.16 2.40 -0.50
N HIS A 12 -6.64 1.74 -1.54
CA HIS A 12 -7.22 1.71 -2.88
C HIS A 12 -8.55 0.93 -2.97
N LEU A 13 -8.88 0.07 -2.00
CA LEU A 13 -10.19 -0.57 -1.90
C LEU A 13 -11.16 0.22 -1.01
N LEU A 14 -10.61 1.01 -0.09
CA LEU A 14 -11.38 1.76 0.90
C LEU A 14 -11.81 3.14 0.38
N TYR A 15 -10.89 3.91 -0.20
CA TYR A 15 -11.13 5.30 -0.60
C TYR A 15 -12.17 5.44 -1.71
N PRO A 16 -12.25 4.57 -2.73
CA PRO A 16 -13.29 4.69 -3.76
C PRO A 16 -14.72 4.58 -3.22
N GLN A 17 -14.92 4.08 -1.99
CA GLN A 17 -16.24 4.02 -1.37
C GLN A 17 -16.77 5.41 -0.96
N PHE A 18 -15.91 6.42 -0.86
CA PHE A 18 -16.28 7.78 -0.45
C PHE A 18 -15.51 8.89 -1.18
N MET A 19 -14.68 8.56 -2.17
CA MET A 19 -13.91 9.50 -2.98
C MET A 19 -14.11 9.19 -4.46
N ASP A 20 -14.19 10.23 -5.31
CA ASP A 20 -14.28 10.07 -6.76
C ASP A 20 -12.88 9.93 -7.37
N GLU A 21 -12.61 8.81 -8.03
CA GLU A 21 -11.32 8.54 -8.67
C GLU A 21 -11.10 9.35 -9.95
N HIS A 22 -12.18 9.85 -10.56
CA HIS A 22 -12.12 10.69 -11.76
C HIS A 22 -11.91 12.17 -11.43
N ASP A 23 -12.12 12.58 -10.18
CA ASP A 23 -11.80 13.91 -9.69
C ASP A 23 -10.30 14.04 -9.34
N PRO A 24 -9.52 14.90 -10.03
CA PRO A 24 -8.11 15.06 -9.77
C PRO A 24 -7.76 15.50 -8.35
N ASP A 25 -8.62 16.27 -7.68
CA ASP A 25 -8.36 16.76 -6.33
C ASP A 25 -8.63 15.67 -5.28
N SER A 26 -9.71 14.91 -5.44
CA SER A 26 -9.95 13.68 -4.68
C SER A 26 -8.80 12.69 -4.83
N ARG A 27 -8.27 12.50 -6.05
CA ARG A 27 -7.09 11.63 -6.26
C ARG A 27 -5.86 12.12 -5.52
N LYS A 28 -5.54 13.42 -5.55
CA LYS A 28 -4.41 13.99 -4.79
C LYS A 28 -4.60 13.79 -3.29
N LEU A 29 -5.82 14.00 -2.80
CA LEU A 29 -6.15 13.84 -1.39
C LEU A 29 -6.04 12.38 -0.95
N GLY A 30 -6.51 11.44 -1.76
CA GLY A 30 -6.40 9.99 -1.51
C GLY A 30 -4.93 9.55 -1.44
N LEU A 31 -4.09 10.02 -2.36
CA LEU A 31 -2.64 9.78 -2.29
C LEU A 31 -2.02 10.33 -1.01
N PHE A 32 -2.44 11.53 -0.57
CA PHE A 32 -1.98 12.10 0.69
C PHE A 32 -2.42 11.25 1.90
N PHE A 33 -3.68 10.83 1.95
CA PHE A 33 -4.20 9.97 3.02
C PHE A 33 -3.47 8.62 3.08
N GLY A 34 -3.25 7.98 1.93
CA GLY A 34 -2.50 6.72 1.86
C GLY A 34 -1.09 6.87 2.44
N ARG A 35 -0.43 7.99 2.17
CA ARG A 35 0.89 8.31 2.75
C ARG A 35 0.85 8.52 4.26
N VAL A 36 -0.18 9.18 4.79
CA VAL A 36 -0.34 9.39 6.23
C VAL A 36 -0.59 8.04 6.92
N LEU A 37 -1.44 7.22 6.32
CA LEU A 37 -1.81 5.91 6.83
C LEU A 37 -0.64 4.93 6.82
N LEU A 38 0.17 4.92 5.75
CA LEU A 38 1.40 4.13 5.68
C LEU A 38 2.34 4.45 6.85
N GLY A 39 2.40 5.71 7.28
CA GLY A 39 3.19 6.13 8.46
C GLY A 39 2.67 5.60 9.80
N LYS A 40 1.53 4.91 9.83
CA LYS A 40 0.96 4.23 11.00
C LYS A 40 1.10 2.71 10.93
N CYS A 41 1.51 2.15 9.80
CA CYS A 41 1.70 0.72 9.62
C CYS A 41 3.07 0.28 10.15
N GLN A 42 3.17 -0.99 10.56
CA GLN A 42 4.43 -1.61 10.97
C GLN A 42 5.23 -2.14 9.77
N GLU A 43 4.54 -2.51 8.69
CA GLU A 43 5.12 -3.12 7.50
C GLU A 43 4.32 -2.78 6.24
N LEU A 44 4.95 -2.95 5.08
CA LEU A 44 4.35 -2.79 3.75
C LEU A 44 4.39 -4.14 3.02
N TRP A 45 3.25 -4.57 2.47
CA TRP A 45 3.16 -5.78 1.66
C TRP A 45 2.95 -5.38 0.19
N VAL A 46 3.83 -5.85 -0.68
CA VAL A 46 3.84 -5.55 -2.11
C VAL A 46 3.46 -6.80 -2.87
N PHE A 47 2.40 -6.75 -3.68
CA PHE A 47 1.88 -7.89 -4.42
C PHE A 47 2.15 -7.75 -5.92
N GLY A 48 2.43 -8.89 -6.57
CA GLY A 48 2.66 -8.99 -8.02
C GLY A 48 4.10 -8.73 -8.45
N ASP A 49 4.32 -8.82 -9.76
CA ASP A 49 5.64 -8.60 -10.40
C ASP A 49 5.84 -7.18 -10.91
N THR A 50 4.75 -6.45 -11.15
CA THR A 50 4.80 -5.09 -11.71
C THR A 50 4.70 -4.06 -10.60
N VAL A 51 5.71 -3.20 -10.48
CA VAL A 51 5.69 -2.06 -9.57
C VAL A 51 5.28 -0.80 -10.35
N SER A 52 4.08 -0.29 -10.06
CA SER A 52 3.62 0.98 -10.64
C SER A 52 4.38 2.18 -10.05
N GLU A 53 4.23 3.35 -10.66
CA GLU A 53 4.80 4.60 -10.12
C GLU A 53 4.28 4.91 -8.70
N GLY A 54 2.98 4.68 -8.47
CA GLY A 54 2.35 4.84 -7.16
C GLY A 54 2.94 3.91 -6.11
N MET A 55 3.06 2.62 -6.44
CA MET A 55 3.68 1.63 -5.56
C MET A 55 5.13 1.96 -5.25
N SER A 56 5.90 2.38 -6.27
CA SER A 56 7.30 2.78 -6.12
C SER A 56 7.46 3.90 -5.09
N TYR A 57 6.52 4.84 -5.04
CA TYR A 57 6.54 5.92 -4.06
C TYR A 57 6.34 5.39 -2.62
N GLU A 58 5.36 4.52 -2.41
CA GLU A 58 5.07 3.92 -1.11
C GLU A 58 6.23 3.04 -0.62
N ILE A 59 6.82 2.24 -1.51
CA ILE A 59 8.01 1.42 -1.23
C ILE A 59 9.18 2.30 -0.78
N ARG A 60 9.52 3.35 -1.54
CA ARG A 60 10.59 4.28 -1.15
C ARG A 60 10.33 4.94 0.20
N LYS A 61 9.07 5.28 0.48
CA LYS A 61 8.68 5.85 1.77
C LYS A 61 8.87 4.84 2.90
N ALA A 62 8.41 3.60 2.73
CA ALA A 62 8.59 2.53 3.70
C ALA A 62 10.08 2.26 3.96
N GLN A 63 10.91 2.21 2.91
CA GLN A 63 12.37 2.09 3.02
C GLN A 63 12.99 3.23 3.84
N LYS A 64 12.59 4.48 3.57
CA LYS A 64 13.08 5.66 4.31
C LYS A 64 12.71 5.61 5.80
N HIS A 65 11.61 4.95 6.15
CA HIS A 65 11.18 4.76 7.53
C HIS A 65 11.71 3.47 8.19
N ASN A 66 12.62 2.74 7.52
CA ASN A 66 13.11 1.41 7.97
C ASN A 66 11.97 0.43 8.28
N MET A 67 10.85 0.54 7.56
CA MET A 67 9.72 -0.38 7.69
C MET A 67 10.08 -1.72 7.04
N LEU A 68 9.55 -2.82 7.59
CA LEU A 68 9.65 -4.13 6.96
C LEU A 68 8.82 -4.11 5.66
N ILE A 69 9.43 -4.57 4.55
CA ILE A 69 8.75 -4.69 3.26
C ILE A 69 8.76 -6.16 2.85
N ARG A 70 7.57 -6.72 2.64
CA ARG A 70 7.38 -8.11 2.23
C ARG A 70 6.80 -8.14 0.83
N TYR A 71 7.34 -9.01 -0.01
CA TYR A 71 6.92 -9.14 -1.39
C TYR A 71 6.17 -10.46 -1.58
N PHE A 72 5.13 -10.41 -2.39
CA PHE A 72 4.22 -11.52 -2.65
C PHE A 72 3.98 -11.66 -4.15
N THR A 73 3.60 -12.86 -4.58
CA THR A 73 3.07 -13.13 -5.92
C THR A 73 1.64 -12.56 -6.04
N GLU A 74 1.07 -12.62 -7.25
CA GLU A 74 -0.34 -12.23 -7.48
C GLU A 74 -1.31 -13.16 -6.72
N ASP A 75 -0.92 -14.42 -6.53
CA ASP A 75 -1.66 -15.43 -5.77
C ASP A 75 -1.47 -15.32 -4.24
N CYS A 76 -0.92 -14.19 -3.76
CA CYS A 76 -0.66 -13.92 -2.34
C CYS A 76 0.33 -14.88 -1.65
N GLU A 77 1.22 -15.52 -2.42
CA GLU A 77 2.30 -16.35 -1.88
C GLU A 77 3.55 -15.53 -1.60
N VAL A 78 4.29 -15.86 -0.55
CA VAL A 78 5.51 -15.11 -0.18
C VAL A 78 6.59 -15.31 -1.24
N LYS A 79 7.16 -14.21 -1.74
CA LYS A 79 8.37 -14.28 -2.58
C LYS A 79 9.59 -14.44 -1.68
N THR A 80 10.30 -15.54 -1.87
CA THR A 80 11.67 -15.68 -1.38
C THR A 80 12.57 -14.86 -2.31
N ILE A 81 13.01 -13.69 -1.85
CA ILE A 81 13.98 -12.83 -2.56
C ILE A 81 15.37 -13.16 -2.05
#